data_AF-A0A2P6CFF1-F1
#
_entry.id   AF-A0A2P6CFF1-F1
#
_cell.length_a   1.000
_cell.length_b   1.000
_cell.length_c   1.000
_cell.angle_alpha   90.00
_cell.angle_beta   90.00
_cell.angle_gamma   90.00
#
_symmetry.space_group_name_H-M   'P 1'
#
loop_
_entity.id
_entity.type
_entity.pdbx_description
1 polymer ?
#
loop_
_entity_poly.entity_id
_entity_poly.type
_entity_poly.pdbx_seq_one_letter_code
_entity_poly.pdbx_strand_id
1 'polypeptide(L)'
;MIISNIKDNFYSFFKLQKDELKREELNDYSLKVYKYLKRHNKELLKNISLEKSNFGKKYISVELKPKNENTVANLYFETENNELTVGFGNFHSHYDNFAELNFKKELKKALENFYKLLKDELFVVSAGGGVSTLLTNKEIEILESGKNLEHFNYDCITYYITSWSGKHDRTFKKPS
;
A
#
# COMPACT_ATOMS: atom_id res chain seq x y z
N MET A 1 2.09 -25.70 -0.37
CA MET A 1 3.31 -25.44 0.39
C MET A 1 4.28 -24.68 -0.53
N ILE A 2 4.07 -23.36 -0.69
CA ILE A 2 4.89 -22.52 -1.60
C ILE A 2 5.05 -21.15 -0.94
N ILE A 3 5.95 -21.06 0.04
CA ILE A 3 6.52 -19.79 0.52
C ILE A 3 7.96 -20.08 0.92
N SER A 4 8.84 -20.37 -0.06
CA SER A 4 10.27 -20.59 0.24
C SER A 4 11.23 -19.76 -0.62
N ASN A 5 10.78 -18.94 -1.57
CA ASN A 5 11.69 -18.24 -2.49
C ASN A 5 11.69 -16.70 -2.35
N ILE A 6 11.36 -16.17 -1.18
CA ILE A 6 11.63 -14.75 -0.85
C ILE A 6 12.73 -14.71 0.22
N LYS A 7 13.89 -15.31 -0.07
CA LYS A 7 15.04 -15.27 0.85
C LYS A 7 16.22 -14.43 0.38
N ASP A 8 16.34 -14.10 -0.90
CA ASP A 8 17.58 -13.51 -1.42
C ASP A 8 17.38 -12.21 -2.21
N ASN A 9 16.76 -11.21 -1.57
CA ASN A 9 17.03 -9.80 -1.90
C ASN A 9 16.71 -8.94 -0.69
N PHE A 10 17.64 -8.97 0.28
CA PHE A 10 17.62 -8.12 1.46
C PHE A 10 17.69 -6.64 1.04
N TYR A 11 16.57 -5.96 1.16
CA TYR A 11 16.54 -4.50 1.18
C TYR A 11 17.18 -4.03 2.49
N SER A 12 18.47 -3.70 2.44
CA SER A 12 19.15 -2.94 3.48
C SER A 12 18.67 -1.48 3.41
N PHE A 13 17.61 -1.16 4.16
CA PHE A 13 17.24 0.22 4.42
C PHE A 13 17.66 0.62 5.84
N PHE A 14 18.09 1.88 5.96
CA PHE A 14 18.81 2.44 7.08
C PHE A 14 18.11 2.28 8.43
N LYS A 15 18.93 2.14 9.48
CA LYS A 15 18.59 2.07 10.90
C LYS A 15 17.47 3.05 11.28
N LEU A 16 16.42 2.52 11.90
CA LEU A 16 15.84 3.20 13.05
C LEU A 16 16.76 3.00 14.25
N GLN A 17 17.17 4.11 14.86
CA GLN A 17 17.55 4.11 16.27
C GLN A 17 16.46 3.37 17.03
N LYS A 18 16.93 2.49 17.90
CA LYS A 18 16.18 1.53 18.70
C LYS A 18 15.44 2.24 19.83
N ASP A 19 14.79 3.35 19.55
CA ASP A 19 13.82 3.93 20.48
C ASP A 19 12.67 2.94 20.52
N GLU A 20 12.57 2.23 21.64
CA GLU A 20 11.44 1.34 21.88
C GLU A 20 10.17 2.11 21.65
N LEU A 21 9.46 1.71 20.60
CA LEU A 21 8.16 2.20 20.19
C LEU A 21 7.27 2.29 21.44
N LYS A 22 7.11 3.50 22.00
CA LYS A 22 6.35 3.72 23.23
C LYS A 22 4.89 3.52 22.90
N ARG A 23 4.39 2.31 23.18
CA ARG A 23 3.04 1.85 22.83
C ARG A 23 1.94 2.79 23.31
N GLU A 24 2.22 3.54 24.38
CA GLU A 24 1.33 4.53 24.99
C GLU A 24 1.08 5.75 24.09
N GLU A 25 1.96 6.00 23.12
CA GLU A 25 1.84 7.11 22.18
C GLU A 25 0.96 6.77 20.97
N LEU A 26 0.68 5.48 20.72
CA LEU A 26 -0.13 5.03 19.60
C LEU A 26 -1.63 5.17 19.88
N ASN A 27 -2.39 5.49 18.84
CA ASN A 27 -3.84 5.25 18.87
C ASN A 27 -4.14 3.74 18.93
N ASP A 28 -5.33 3.39 19.41
CA ASP A 28 -5.71 2.00 19.69
C ASP A 28 -5.69 1.14 18.42
N TYR A 29 -6.04 1.72 17.26
CA TYR A 29 -6.02 1.06 15.97
C TYR A 29 -4.58 0.72 15.52
N SER A 30 -3.69 1.70 15.56
CA SER A 30 -2.26 1.55 15.27
C SER A 30 -1.62 0.53 16.20
N LEU A 31 -2.01 0.51 17.48
CA LEU A 31 -1.55 -0.50 18.43
C LEU A 31 -2.02 -1.91 18.06
N LYS A 32 -3.26 -2.07 17.56
CA LYS A 32 -3.76 -3.36 17.06
C LYS A 32 -2.96 -3.83 15.84
N VAL A 33 -2.71 -2.94 14.87
CA VAL A 33 -1.89 -3.23 13.68
C VAL A 33 -0.47 -3.60 14.09
N TYR A 34 0.17 -2.84 14.98
CA TYR A 34 1.49 -3.16 15.52
C TYR A 34 1.56 -4.56 16.11
N LYS A 35 0.60 -4.92 16.98
CA LYS A 35 0.54 -6.25 17.62
C LYS A 35 0.40 -7.36 16.58
N TYR A 36 -0.36 -7.13 15.51
CA TYR A 36 -0.50 -8.08 14.41
C TYR A 36 0.81 -8.23 13.64
N LEU A 37 1.42 -7.12 13.21
CA LEU A 37 2.70 -7.13 12.47
C LEU A 37 3.80 -7.81 13.28
N LYS A 38 3.88 -7.55 14.59
CA LYS A 38 4.82 -8.22 15.50
C LYS A 38 4.66 -9.74 15.55
N ARG A 39 3.46 -10.27 15.32
CA ARG A 39 3.20 -11.71 15.31
C ARG A 39 3.43 -12.33 13.93
N HIS A 40 3.05 -11.62 12.87
CA HIS A 40 2.91 -12.22 11.54
C HIS A 40 3.86 -11.66 10.47
N ASN A 41 4.34 -10.41 10.61
CA ASN A 41 5.13 -9.70 9.61
C ASN A 41 6.23 -8.84 10.26
N LYS A 42 7.08 -9.47 11.08
CA LYS A 42 8.09 -8.77 11.90
C LYS A 42 9.09 -7.95 11.07
N GLU A 43 9.34 -8.33 9.83
CA GLU A 43 10.27 -7.63 8.94
C GLU A 43 9.81 -6.20 8.63
N LEU A 44 8.49 -5.96 8.52
CA LEU A 44 7.96 -4.61 8.30
C LEU A 44 8.23 -3.68 9.48
N LEU A 45 8.36 -4.22 10.70
CA LEU A 45 8.67 -3.42 11.88
C LEU A 45 10.01 -2.68 11.80
N LYS A 46 10.93 -3.13 10.93
CA LYS A 46 12.23 -2.48 10.73
C LYS A 46 12.12 -1.13 10.02
N ASN A 47 11.02 -0.89 9.32
CA ASN A 47 10.79 0.31 8.52
C ASN A 47 9.63 1.16 9.08
N ILE A 48 9.16 0.89 10.31
CA ILE A 48 8.07 1.66 10.92
C ILE A 48 8.59 2.96 11.53
N SER A 49 8.07 4.10 11.07
CA SER A 49 8.13 5.37 11.79
C SER A 49 6.85 5.61 12.58
N LEU A 50 6.94 6.50 13.58
CA LEU A 50 5.79 6.99 14.33
C LEU A 50 5.50 8.43 13.93
N GLU A 51 4.39 8.63 13.23
CA GLU A 51 3.98 9.94 12.74
C GLU A 51 2.89 10.55 13.62
N LYS A 52 2.87 11.87 13.72
CA LYS A 52 1.89 12.59 14.54
C LYS A 52 0.59 12.76 13.76
N SER A 53 -0.52 12.22 14.28
CA SER A 53 -1.84 12.53 13.73
C SER A 53 -2.30 13.93 14.13
N ASN A 54 -3.13 14.54 13.29
CA ASN A 54 -3.89 15.75 13.61
C ASN A 54 -4.78 15.60 14.88
N PHE A 55 -5.09 14.37 15.29
CA PHE A 55 -5.92 14.07 16.47
C PHE A 55 -5.12 13.74 17.74
N GLY A 56 -3.81 14.03 17.77
CA GLY A 56 -2.99 14.05 18.98
C GLY A 56 -2.23 12.77 19.32
N LYS A 57 -2.76 11.58 19.01
CA LYS A 57 -2.02 10.30 19.15
C LYS A 57 -1.22 9.97 17.89
N LYS A 58 -0.08 9.30 18.03
CA LYS A 58 0.75 8.87 16.90
C LYS A 58 0.11 7.68 16.16
N TYR A 59 0.45 7.55 14.88
CA TYR A 59 0.12 6.39 14.06
C TYR A 59 1.39 5.72 13.53
N ILE A 60 1.25 4.49 13.04
CA ILE A 60 2.34 3.76 12.40
C ILE A 60 2.34 4.13 10.93
N SER A 61 3.52 4.50 10.43
CA SER A 61 3.78 4.62 9.00
C SER A 61 4.95 3.72 8.62
N VAL A 62 4.83 3.02 7.50
CA VAL A 62 5.94 2.35 6.82
C VAL A 62 6.10 3.06 5.49
N GLU A 63 7.21 3.78 5.35
CA GLU A 63 7.60 4.44 4.11
C GLU A 63 8.75 3.68 3.48
N LEU A 64 8.53 3.17 2.27
CA LEU A 64 9.59 2.57 1.47
C LEU A 64 9.91 3.49 0.29
N LYS A 65 11.19 3.81 0.13
CA LYS A 65 11.69 4.60 -0.99
C LYS A 65 12.06 3.70 -2.18
N PRO A 66 11.57 3.98 -3.38
CA PRO A 66 11.94 3.23 -4.57
C PRO A 66 13.43 3.40 -4.86
N LYS A 67 14.06 2.37 -5.44
CA LYS A 67 15.45 2.47 -5.92
C LYS A 67 15.57 3.25 -7.24
N ASN A 68 14.46 3.35 -7.99
CA ASN A 68 14.43 4.06 -9.26
C ASN A 68 14.16 5.54 -9.03
N GLU A 69 15.06 6.40 -9.50
CA GLU A 69 14.91 7.85 -9.44
C GLU A 69 13.74 8.38 -10.29
N ASN A 70 13.24 7.57 -11.23
CA ASN A 70 12.10 7.92 -12.07
C ASN A 70 10.73 7.66 -11.43
N THR A 71 10.67 7.00 -10.27
CA THR A 71 9.41 6.85 -9.54
C THR A 71 9.04 8.16 -8.85
N VAL A 72 7.80 8.60 -9.03
CA VAL A 72 7.32 9.89 -8.52
C VAL A 72 6.90 9.87 -7.04
N ALA A 73 6.83 8.69 -6.40
CA ALA A 73 6.31 8.56 -5.04
C ALA A 73 6.87 7.36 -4.25
N ASN A 74 6.97 7.52 -2.93
CA ASN A 74 7.27 6.43 -2.01
C ASN A 74 6.04 5.54 -1.81
N LEU A 75 6.26 4.27 -1.46
CA LEU A 75 5.18 3.35 -1.10
C LEU A 75 4.95 3.43 0.40
N TYR A 76 3.68 3.60 0.77
CA TYR A 76 3.21 3.74 2.13
C TYR A 76 2.32 2.58 2.55
N PHE A 77 2.46 2.21 3.81
CA PHE A 77 1.49 1.45 4.60
C PHE A 77 1.33 2.20 5.92
N GLU A 78 0.16 2.76 6.19
CA GLU A 78 -0.03 3.67 7.32
C GLU A 78 -1.38 3.49 7.99
N THR A 79 -1.46 3.92 9.25
CA THR A 79 -2.66 3.76 10.09
C THR A 79 -3.23 5.09 10.58
N GLU A 80 -3.10 6.14 9.76
CA GLU A 80 -3.56 7.48 10.10
C GLU A 80 -5.09 7.52 10.29
N ASN A 81 -5.57 8.30 11.26
CA ASN A 81 -7.01 8.53 11.50
C ASN A 81 -7.86 7.27 11.75
N ASN A 82 -7.20 6.18 12.22
CA ASN A 82 -7.79 4.84 12.38
C ASN A 82 -8.22 4.17 11.06
N GLU A 83 -7.70 4.64 9.93
CA GLU A 83 -7.81 3.99 8.64
C GLU A 83 -6.49 3.28 8.34
N LEU A 84 -6.55 2.12 7.68
CA LEU A 84 -5.35 1.51 7.13
C LEU A 84 -5.28 1.90 5.66
N THR A 85 -4.21 2.54 5.22
CA THR A 85 -4.03 2.88 3.80
C THR A 85 -2.79 2.19 3.24
N VAL A 86 -2.87 1.85 1.96
CA VAL A 86 -1.76 1.27 1.18
C VAL A 86 -1.72 1.92 -0.19
N GLY A 87 -0.55 2.41 -0.59
CA GLY A 87 -0.34 2.98 -1.92
C GLY A 87 0.83 3.97 -1.97
N PHE A 88 0.84 4.82 -2.98
CA PHE A 88 1.91 5.76 -3.31
C PHE A 88 1.49 7.21 -3.06
N GLY A 89 2.02 7.89 -2.05
CA GLY A 89 1.70 9.31 -1.76
C GLY A 89 0.21 9.65 -1.91
N ASN A 90 -0.12 10.53 -2.86
CA ASN A 90 -1.49 10.96 -3.18
C ASN A 90 -2.39 9.87 -3.81
N PHE A 91 -1.85 8.68 -4.08
CA PHE A 91 -2.52 7.56 -4.72
C PHE A 91 -2.56 6.36 -3.77
N HIS A 92 -3.66 6.17 -3.06
CA HIS A 92 -3.78 5.06 -2.12
C HIS A 92 -5.17 4.43 -2.13
N SER A 93 -5.25 3.21 -1.60
CA SER A 93 -6.51 2.58 -1.26
C SER A 93 -6.71 2.70 0.25
N HIS A 94 -7.87 3.16 0.66
CA HIS A 94 -8.31 3.10 2.04
C HIS A 94 -8.88 1.71 2.32
N TYR A 95 -8.48 1.15 3.45
CA TYR A 95 -9.10 -0.01 4.06
C TYR A 95 -9.76 0.57 5.31
N ASP A 96 -11.10 0.61 5.25
CA ASP A 96 -11.93 1.42 6.13
C ASP A 96 -11.59 1.30 7.63
N ASN A 97 -11.95 2.38 8.31
CA ASN A 97 -11.96 2.51 9.74
C ASN A 97 -13.09 1.67 10.36
N PHE A 98 -12.90 1.32 11.63
CA PHE A 98 -13.91 0.93 12.62
C PHE A 98 -14.12 -0.55 12.97
N ALA A 99 -14.24 -0.72 14.29
CA ALA A 99 -15.15 -1.62 14.99
C ALA A 99 -15.49 -2.97 14.30
N GLU A 100 -14.64 -3.95 14.59
CA GLU A 100 -15.02 -5.34 14.94
C GLU A 100 -15.36 -6.37 13.87
N LEU A 101 -15.81 -6.07 12.64
CA LEU A 101 -16.34 -7.16 11.81
C LEU A 101 -15.28 -8.13 11.23
N ASN A 102 -14.10 -7.67 10.73
CA ASN A 102 -12.98 -8.59 10.43
C ASN A 102 -11.58 -7.94 10.26
N PHE A 103 -11.09 -7.24 11.28
CA PHE A 103 -9.74 -6.61 11.31
C PHE A 103 -8.63 -7.48 10.70
N LYS A 104 -8.61 -8.78 11.01
CA LYS A 104 -7.57 -9.69 10.50
C LYS A 104 -7.64 -9.88 8.98
N LYS A 105 -8.84 -10.02 8.41
CA LYS A 105 -9.04 -10.23 6.97
C LYS A 105 -8.64 -8.99 6.18
N GLU A 106 -9.02 -7.80 6.66
CA GLU A 106 -8.69 -6.53 6.01
C GLU A 106 -7.20 -6.25 6.08
N LEU A 107 -6.58 -6.39 7.25
CA LEU A 107 -5.13 -6.24 7.39
C LEU A 107 -4.38 -7.26 6.52
N LYS A 108 -4.88 -8.49 6.40
CA LYS A 108 -4.31 -9.48 5.47
C LYS A 108 -4.42 -9.00 4.02
N LYS A 109 -5.59 -8.49 3.60
CA LYS A 109 -5.80 -7.97 2.24
C LYS A 109 -4.91 -6.75 1.95
N ALA A 110 -4.80 -5.82 2.89
CA ALA A 110 -3.92 -4.66 2.79
C ALA A 110 -2.46 -5.08 2.65
N LEU A 111 -2.00 -6.04 3.46
CA LEU A 111 -0.64 -6.59 3.35
C LEU A 111 -0.42 -7.35 2.04
N GLU A 112 -1.38 -8.14 1.59
CA GLU A 112 -1.32 -8.81 0.29
C GLU A 112 -1.14 -7.79 -0.84
N ASN A 113 -1.93 -6.71 -0.82
CA ASN A 113 -1.85 -5.62 -1.78
C ASN A 113 -0.53 -4.85 -1.69
N PHE A 114 -0.05 -4.55 -0.48
CA PHE A 114 1.26 -3.93 -0.26
C PHE A 114 2.41 -4.78 -0.83
N TYR A 115 2.40 -6.10 -0.60
CA TYR A 115 3.42 -7.00 -1.12
C TYR A 115 3.32 -7.23 -2.63
N LYS A 116 2.12 -7.15 -3.21
CA LYS A 116 1.92 -7.16 -4.66
C LYS A 116 2.54 -5.92 -5.30
N LEU A 117 2.30 -4.74 -4.75
CA LEU A 117 2.93 -3.50 -5.18
C LEU A 117 4.45 -3.59 -5.12
N LEU A 118 5.01 -4.10 -4.01
CA LEU A 118 6.46 -4.32 -3.88
C LEU A 118 7.06 -5.28 -4.92
N LYS A 119 6.24 -6.17 -5.49
CA LYS A 119 6.61 -7.07 -6.59
C LYS A 119 6.32 -6.49 -7.97
N ASP A 120 6.06 -5.18 -8.03
CA ASP A 120 5.82 -4.43 -9.25
C ASP A 120 4.46 -4.74 -9.93
N GLU A 121 3.46 -5.20 -9.16
CA GLU A 121 2.06 -5.20 -9.66
C GLU A 121 1.53 -3.76 -9.80
N LEU A 122 0.61 -3.57 -10.74
CA LEU A 122 0.21 -2.26 -11.23
C LEU A 122 -0.93 -1.68 -10.38
N PHE A 123 -0.68 -0.50 -9.82
CA PHE A 123 -1.68 0.27 -9.10
C PHE A 123 -2.33 1.25 -10.06
N VAL A 124 -3.63 1.09 -10.30
CA VAL A 124 -4.37 1.94 -11.24
C VAL A 124 -5.22 2.92 -10.47
N VAL A 125 -5.09 4.18 -10.83
CA VAL A 125 -5.76 5.31 -10.20
C VAL A 125 -6.64 5.97 -11.23
N SER A 126 -7.89 6.18 -10.87
CA SER A 126 -8.82 6.96 -11.69
C SER A 126 -8.48 8.46 -11.62
N ALA A 127 -8.34 9.12 -12.77
CA ALA A 127 -8.04 10.55 -12.81
C ALA A 127 -9.26 11.38 -12.40
N GLY A 128 -9.25 11.96 -11.20
CA GLY A 128 -10.33 12.80 -10.68
C GLY A 128 -11.45 12.03 -9.94
N GLY A 129 -11.40 10.70 -9.94
CA GLY A 129 -12.25 9.85 -9.09
C GLY A 129 -11.40 9.23 -7.98
N GLY A 130 -11.78 9.40 -6.72
CA GLY A 130 -11.01 8.91 -5.55
C GLY A 130 -10.91 7.39 -5.40
N VAL A 131 -11.06 6.62 -6.49
CA VAL A 131 -11.03 5.15 -6.49
C VAL A 131 -9.75 4.67 -7.16
N SER A 132 -8.98 3.89 -6.41
CA SER A 132 -7.83 3.14 -6.91
C SER A 132 -8.18 1.65 -7.01
N THR A 133 -7.57 0.94 -7.97
CA THR A 133 -7.76 -0.49 -8.20
C THR A 133 -6.41 -1.14 -8.49
N LEU A 134 -6.16 -2.30 -7.90
CA LEU A 134 -4.99 -3.12 -8.23
C LEU A 134 -5.30 -4.01 -9.42
N LEU A 135 -4.51 -3.88 -10.48
CA LEU A 135 -4.60 -4.71 -11.67
C LEU A 135 -3.29 -5.47 -11.91
N THR A 136 -3.43 -6.67 -12.44
CA THR A 136 -2.31 -7.45 -12.97
C THR A 136 -1.88 -6.91 -14.33
N ASN A 137 -0.66 -7.24 -14.78
CA ASN A 137 -0.20 -6.91 -16.13
C ASN A 137 -1.17 -7.41 -17.22
N LYS A 138 -1.75 -8.61 -17.05
CA LYS A 138 -2.72 -9.19 -17.99
C LYS A 138 -4.01 -8.37 -18.06
N GLU A 139 -4.48 -7.86 -16.93
CA GLU A 139 -5.67 -7.00 -16.89
C GLU A 139 -5.41 -5.68 -17.59
N ILE A 140 -4.23 -5.09 -17.43
CA ILE A 140 -3.84 -3.91 -18.18
C ILE A 140 -3.76 -4.18 -19.69
N GLU A 141 -3.19 -5.31 -20.12
CA GLU A 141 -3.18 -5.70 -21.54
C GLU A 141 -4.60 -5.83 -22.11
N ILE A 142 -5.56 -6.34 -21.32
CA ILE A 142 -6.98 -6.39 -21.71
C ILE A 142 -7.53 -4.97 -21.92
N LEU A 143 -7.28 -4.04 -20.99
CA LEU A 143 -7.70 -2.63 -21.14
C LEU A 143 -7.11 -1.99 -22.39
N GLU A 144 -5.82 -2.20 -22.63
CA GLU A 144 -5.10 -1.65 -23.78
C GLU A 144 -5.60 -2.22 -25.12
N SER A 145 -6.13 -3.45 -25.11
CA SER A 145 -6.78 -4.06 -26.28
C SER A 145 -8.18 -3.50 -26.57
N GLY A 146 -8.68 -2.55 -25.77
CA GLY A 146 -10.01 -1.96 -25.91
C GLY A 146 -11.13 -2.81 -25.26
N LYS A 147 -10.79 -3.80 -24.44
CA LYS A 147 -11.77 -4.64 -23.75
C LYS A 147 -12.03 -4.14 -22.34
N ASN A 148 -13.26 -4.35 -21.86
CA ASN A 148 -13.67 -4.00 -20.52
C ASN A 148 -13.38 -5.12 -19.51
N LEU A 149 -13.08 -4.74 -18.27
CA LEU A 149 -12.93 -5.60 -17.10
C LEU A 149 -14.15 -5.39 -16.20
N GLU A 150 -14.86 -6.47 -15.87
CA GLU A 150 -16.11 -6.39 -15.10
C GLU A 150 -15.97 -5.72 -13.73
N HIS A 151 -14.79 -5.86 -13.09
CA HIS A 151 -14.53 -5.33 -11.75
C HIS A 151 -13.80 -3.98 -11.75
N PHE A 152 -13.55 -3.38 -12.92
CA PHE A 152 -12.87 -2.12 -13.04
C PHE A 152 -13.88 -0.97 -13.15
N ASN A 153 -13.66 0.10 -12.38
CA ASN A 153 -14.51 1.28 -12.44
C ASN A 153 -14.10 2.16 -13.64
N TYR A 154 -15.02 2.37 -14.58
CA TYR A 154 -14.84 3.18 -15.79
C TYR A 154 -15.46 4.60 -15.71
N ASP A 155 -15.65 5.15 -14.51
CA ASP A 155 -16.30 6.45 -14.29
C ASP A 155 -15.47 7.66 -14.75
N CYS A 156 -14.20 7.46 -15.07
CA CYS A 156 -13.32 8.50 -15.57
C CYS A 156 -12.86 8.24 -17.01
N ILE A 157 -12.47 9.32 -17.67
CA ILE A 157 -11.96 9.29 -19.06
C ILE A 157 -10.49 8.90 -19.11
N THR A 158 -9.74 9.17 -18.03
CA THR A 158 -8.29 8.99 -17.95
C THR A 158 -7.94 8.22 -16.69
N TYR A 159 -6.94 7.34 -16.79
CA TYR A 159 -6.42 6.53 -15.69
C TYR A 159 -4.89 6.63 -15.64
N TYR A 160 -4.34 6.62 -14.43
CA TYR A 160 -2.91 6.59 -14.17
C TYR A 160 -2.53 5.21 -13.65
N ILE A 161 -1.50 4.63 -14.22
CA ILE A 161 -0.84 3.43 -13.70
C ILE A 161 0.40 3.92 -12.94
N THR A 162 0.58 3.43 -11.72
CA THR A 162 1.81 3.58 -10.97
C THR A 162 2.30 2.24 -10.44
N SER A 163 3.61 2.10 -10.32
CA SER A 163 4.30 0.86 -10.01
C SER A 163 5.48 1.14 -9.07
N TRP A 164 5.84 0.16 -8.26
CA TRP A 164 6.94 0.32 -7.31
C TRP A 164 8.27 0.62 -7.98
N SER A 165 8.52 0.02 -9.14
CA SER A 165 9.72 0.30 -9.92
C SER A 165 9.65 1.59 -10.73
N GLY A 166 8.46 2.19 -10.92
CA GLY A 166 8.24 3.30 -11.84
C GLY A 166 8.31 2.91 -13.32
N LYS A 167 8.68 1.67 -13.66
CA LYS A 167 8.88 1.22 -15.04
C LYS A 167 7.58 1.19 -15.84
N HIS A 168 6.47 0.95 -15.15
CA HIS A 168 5.17 0.76 -15.77
C HIS A 168 4.27 1.99 -15.64
N ASP A 169 4.79 3.07 -15.06
CA ASP A 169 4.06 4.30 -14.82
C ASP A 169 3.66 4.93 -16.15
N ARG A 170 2.36 5.10 -16.36
CA ARG A 170 1.79 5.66 -17.59
C ARG A 170 0.37 6.13 -17.40
N THR A 171 -0.13 6.87 -18.38
CA THR A 171 -1.51 7.33 -18.44
C THR A 171 -2.19 6.69 -19.63
N PHE A 172 -3.44 6.23 -19.46
CA PHE A 172 -4.25 5.70 -20.56
C PHE A 172 -5.69 6.23 -20.48
N LYS A 173 -6.39 6.18 -21.61
CA LYS A 173 -7.80 6.60 -21.70
C LYS A 173 -8.72 5.40 -21.52
N LYS A 174 -9.94 5.65 -21.05
CA LYS A 174 -11.03 4.68 -21.05
C LYS A 174 -11.15 4.02 -22.44
N PRO A 175 -11.29 2.68 -22.52
CA PRO A 175 -11.63 1.99 -23.76
C PRO A 175 -12.92 2.55 -24.38
N SER A 176 -12.90 2.78 -25.70
CA SER A 176 -14.05 3.30 -26.47
C SER A 176 -15.14 2.24 -26.68
#